data_AF-A0A933LH34-F1
#
_entry.id   AF-A0A933LH34-F1
#
_cell.length_a   1.000
_cell.length_b   1.000
_cell.length_c   1.000
_cell.angle_alpha   90.00
_cell.angle_beta   90.00
_cell.angle_gamma   90.00
#
_symmetry.space_group_name_H-M   'P 1'
#
loop_
_entity.id
_entity.type
_entity.pdbx_description
1 polymer ?
#
loop_
_entity_poly.entity_id
_entity_poly.type
_entity_poly.pdbx_seq_one_letter_code
_entity_poly.pdbx_strand_id
1 'polypeptide(L)' 'MREIVVAAASDGRETRYLLEVVQEADHWVSTLGRFSETGELESGRVAPRFYGTTVEQARRRMISVLENQYEEVRVEG' A
#
# COMPACT_ATOMS: atom_id res chain seq x y z
N MET A 1 -11.99 1.46 0.54
CA MET A 1 -11.10 2.56 0.97
C MET A 1 -9.93 2.64 0.00
N ARG A 2 -9.48 3.84 -0.36
CA ARG A 2 -8.31 4.06 -1.23
C ARG A 2 -7.48 5.22 -0.66
N GLU A 3 -6.17 5.05 -0.55
CA GLU A 3 -5.26 6.08 -0.06
C GLU A 3 -3.90 6.00 -0.75
N ILE A 4 -3.19 7.13 -0.82
CA ILE A 4 -1.82 7.17 -1.33
C ILE A 4 -0.88 6.97 -0.14
N VAL A 5 0.08 6.08 -0.29
CA VAL A 5 1.14 5.83 0.68
C VAL A 5 2.47 6.20 0.05
N VAL A 6 3.26 7.03 0.72
CA VAL A 6 4.61 7.38 0.29
C VAL A 6 5.60 6.70 1.21
N ALA A 7 6.52 5.95 0.62
CA ALA A 7 7.57 5.24 1.32
C ALA A 7 8.93 5.79 0.92
N ALA A 8 9.75 6.19 1.89
CA ALA A 8 11.09 6.73 1.66
C ALA A 8 12.15 5.68 2.02
N ALA A 9 13.07 5.44 1.09
CA ALA A 9 14.22 4.58 1.30
C ALA A 9 15.35 5.34 2.04
N SER A 10 16.34 4.62 2.52
CA SER A 10 17.49 5.17 3.28
C SER A 10 18.34 6.16 2.49
N ASP A 11 18.25 6.14 1.17
CA ASP A 11 18.93 7.09 0.27
C ASP A 11 18.08 8.33 -0.05
N GLY A 12 16.93 8.48 0.60
CA GLY A 12 16.00 9.59 0.41
C GLY A 12 15.10 9.45 -0.82
N ARG A 13 15.18 8.35 -1.59
CA ARG A 13 14.26 8.13 -2.70
C ARG A 13 12.87 7.79 -2.18
N GLU A 14 11.89 8.57 -2.62
CA GLU A 14 10.48 8.32 -2.34
C GLU A 14 9.86 7.43 -3.42
N THR A 15 9.00 6.51 -3.01
CA THR A 15 8.13 5.73 -3.90
C THR A 15 6.69 5.91 -3.45
N ARG A 16 5.80 6.22 -4.40
CA ARG A 16 4.37 6.38 -4.14
C ARG A 16 3.63 5.10 -4.48
N TYR A 17 2.68 4.76 -3.63
CA TYR A 17 1.85 3.57 -3.75
C TYR A 17 0.37 3.93 -3.62
N LEU A 18 -0.47 3.26 -4.39
CA LEU A 18 -1.91 3.23 -4.16
C LEU A 18 -2.23 2.02 -3.28
N LEU A 19 -2.70 2.28 -2.07
CA LEU A 19 -3.29 1.26 -1.21
C LEU A 19 -4.80 1.24 -1.46
N GLU A 20 -5.31 0.09 -1.90
CA GLU A 20 -6.74 -0.16 -1.98
C GLU A 20 -7.14 -1.22 -0.97
N VAL A 21 -8.22 -0.97 -0.24
CA VAL A 21 -8.86 -1.95 0.63
C VAL A 21 -10.31 -2.11 0.18
N VAL A 22 -10.64 -3.29 -0.32
CA VAL A 22 -11.95 -3.63 -0.88
C VAL A 22 -12.60 -4.74 -0.06
N GLN A 23 -13.92 -4.71 0.06
CA GLN A 23 -14.66 -5.80 0.69
C GLN A 23 -14.88 -6.91 -0.35
N GLU A 24 -14.48 -8.13 -0.01
CA GLU A 24 -14.77 -9.32 -0.80
C GLU A 24 -15.60 -10.28 0.07
N ALA A 25 -16.88 -10.42 -0.27
CA ALA A 25 -17.85 -11.20 0.50
C ALA A 25 -17.87 -10.81 2.00
N ASP A 26 -17.30 -11.66 2.86
CA ASP A 26 -17.30 -11.57 4.32
C ASP A 26 -15.99 -11.01 4.91
N HIS A 27 -15.04 -10.61 4.07
CA HIS A 27 -13.74 -10.14 4.51
C HIS A 27 -13.25 -8.93 3.71
N TRP A 28 -12.16 -8.32 4.19
CA TRP A 28 -11.51 -7.19 3.55
C TRP A 28 -10.19 -7.61 2.94
N VAL A 29 -9.92 -7.14 1.73
CA VAL A 29 -8.69 -7.43 1.01
C VAL A 29 -7.95 -6.13 0.71
N SER A 30 -6.66 -6.09 1.06
CA SER A 30 -5.78 -5.00 0.67
C SER A 30 -4.88 -5.38 -0.52
N THR A 31 -4.72 -4.45 -1.44
CA THR A 31 -3.84 -4.52 -2.60
C THR A 31 -2.99 -3.27 -2.69
N LEU A 32 -1.78 -3.41 -3.21
CA LEU A 32 -0.84 -2.32 -3.39
C LEU A 32 -0.45 -2.22 -4.85
N GLY A 33 -0.63 -1.03 -5.43
CA GLY A 33 -0.10 -0.66 -6.75
C GLY A 33 1.00 0.38 -6.57
N ARG A 34 2.06 0.32 -7.38
CA ARG A 34 3.13 1.32 -7.37
C ARG A 34 2.89 2.34 -8.47
N PHE A 35 3.15 3.61 -8.17
CA PHE A 35 3.19 4.65 -9.20
C PHE A 35 4.57 4.71 -9.84
N SER A 36 4.58 4.88 -11.16
CA SER A 36 5.77 5.24 -11.93
C SER A 36 6.18 6.69 -11.65
N GLU A 37 7.35 7.08 -12.15
CA GLU A 37 7.82 8.47 -12.12
C GLU A 37 6.90 9.43 -12.89
N THR A 38 6.14 8.93 -13.86
CA THR A 38 5.15 9.70 -14.64
C THR A 38 3.80 9.81 -13.95
N GLY A 39 3.62 9.17 -12.78
CA GLY A 39 2.38 9.19 -12.01
C GLY A 39 1.32 8.17 -12.46
N GLU A 40 1.68 7.24 -13.33
CA GLU A 40 0.79 6.15 -13.76
C GLU A 40 0.95 4.94 -12.83
N LEU A 41 -0.13 4.17 -12.63
CA LEU A 41 -0.03 2.92 -11.89
C LEU A 41 0.66 1.86 -12.75
N GLU A 42 1.73 1.29 -12.21
CA GLU A 42 2.43 0.18 -12.84
C GLU A 42 1.52 -1.06 -12.94
N SER A 43 1.57 -1.74 -14.07
CA SER A 43 0.84 -2.99 -14.33
C SER A 43 1.52 -4.17 -13.65
N GLY A 44 1.59 -4.16 -12.32
CA GLY A 44 2.23 -5.19 -11.53
C GLY A 44 1.77 -5.20 -10.08
N ARG A 45 1.63 -6.39 -9.50
CA ARG A 45 1.44 -6.53 -8.05
C ARG A 45 2.79 -6.31 -7.38
N VAL A 46 2.88 -5.29 -6.54
CA VAL A 46 4.10 -5.00 -5.77
C VAL A 46 4.12 -5.65 -4.38
N ALA A 47 2.99 -6.20 -3.95
CA ALA A 47 2.87 -6.95 -2.70
C ALA A 47 1.81 -8.07 -2.78
N PRO A 48 1.89 -9.10 -1.91
CA PRO A 48 0.81 -10.07 -1.73
C PRO A 48 -0.50 -9.40 -1.30
N ARG A 49 -1.63 -10.05 -1.57
CA ARG A 49 -2.93 -9.63 -1.04
C ARG A 49 -2.99 -9.99 0.44
N PHE A 50 -3.50 -9.08 1.28
CA PHE A 50 -3.77 -9.40 2.69
C PHE A 50 -5.26 -9.39 2.98
N TYR A 51 -5.66 -10.36 3.77
CA TYR A 51 -7.03 -10.54 4.23
C TYR A 51 -7.15 -10.02 5.67
N GLY A 52 -8.24 -9.32 5.98
CA GLY A 52 -8.56 -8.84 7.32
C GLY A 52 -10.07 -8.96 7.59
N THR A 53 -10.45 -9.06 8.87
CA THR A 53 -11.87 -9.05 9.25
C THR A 53 -12.43 -7.63 9.31
N THR A 54 -11.57 -6.63 9.37
CA THR A 54 -11.92 -5.20 9.26
C THR A 54 -11.07 -4.50 8.20
N VAL A 55 -11.53 -3.33 7.77
CA VAL A 55 -10.78 -2.44 6.86
C VAL A 55 -9.41 -2.11 7.44
N GLU A 56 -9.36 -1.73 8.71
CA GLU A 56 -8.15 -1.30 9.42
C GLU A 56 -7.14 -2.44 9.55
N GLN A 57 -7.60 -3.68 9.75
CA GLN A 57 -6.72 -4.84 9.80
C GLN A 57 -6.07 -5.10 8.44
N ALA A 58 -6.86 -5.14 7.37
CA ALA A 58 -6.34 -5.34 6.01
C ALA A 58 -5.38 -4.21 5.61
N ARG A 59 -5.72 -2.97 5.97
CA ARG A 59 -4.90 -1.77 5.80
C ARG A 59 -3.56 -1.87 6.54
N ARG A 60 -3.58 -2.11 7.85
CA ARG A 60 -2.38 -2.11 8.70
C ARG A 60 -1.40 -3.20 8.27
N ARG A 61 -1.90 -4.38 7.88
CA ARG A 61 -1.05 -5.46 7.35
C ARG A 61 -0.27 -5.02 6.12
N MET A 62 -0.90 -4.30 5.18
CA MET A 62 -0.20 -3.82 3.99
C MET A 62 0.81 -2.71 4.32
N ILE A 63 0.45 -1.77 5.19
CA ILE A 63 1.37 -0.70 5.61
C ILE A 63 2.61 -1.30 6.28
N SER A 64 2.45 -2.33 7.11
CA SER A 64 3.60 -2.97 7.75
C SER A 64 4.53 -3.71 6.77
N VAL A 65 4.06 -4.11 5.59
CA VAL A 65 4.95 -4.61 4.53
C VAL A 65 5.85 -3.50 3.99
N LEU A 66 5.35 -2.27 3.90
CA LEU A 66 6.16 -1.11 3.51
C LEU A 66 7.09 -0.69 4.66
N GLU A 67 6.61 -0.66 5.90
CA GLU A 67 7.45 -0.31 7.08
C GLU A 67 8.63 -1.27 7.27
N ASN A 68 8.52 -2.52 6.80
CA ASN A 68 9.63 -3.49 6.82
C ASN A 68 10.67 -3.28 5.72
N GLN A 69 10.33 -2.54 4.65
CA GLN A 69 11.17 -2.35 3.47
C GLN A 69 11.74 -0.92 3.37
N TYR A 70 11.09 0.04 4.02
CA TYR A 70 11.37 1.46 3.92
C TYR A 70 11.62 2.04 5.31
N GLU A 71 12.46 3.08 5.38
CA GLU A 71 12.76 3.73 6.66
C GLU A 71 11.59 4.57 7.16
N GLU A 72 10.88 5.22 6.24
CA GLU A 72 9.73 6.04 6.54
C GLU A 72 8.55 5.66 5.64
N VAL A 73 7.35 5.58 6.23
CA VAL A 73 6.10 5.34 5.51
C VAL A 73 5.06 6.32 6.02
N ARG A 74 4.51 7.14 5.12
CA ARG A 74 3.49 8.15 5.42
C ARG A 74 2.29 8.02 4.48
N VAL A 75 1.12 8.44 4.97
CA VAL A 75 -0.14 8.43 4.21
C VAL A 75 -0.40 9.84 3.73
N GLU A 76 -0.65 10.00 2.44
CA GLU A 76 -1.11 11.26 1.85
C GLU A 76 -2.64 11.28 1.80
N GLY A 77 -3.23 12.32 2.41
CA GLY A 77 -4.66 12.57 2.49
C GLY A 77 -5.07 13.86 1.81
#